data_AF-A0A1Z5JHW8-F1
#
_entry.id   AF-A0A1Z5JHW8-F1
#
_cell.length_a   1.000
_cell.length_b   1.000
_cell.length_c   1.000
_cell.angle_alpha   90.00
_cell.angle_beta   90.00
_cell.angle_gamma   90.00
#
_symmetry.space_group_name_H-M   'P 1'
#
loop_
_entity.id
_entity.type
_entity.pdbx_description
1 polymer ?
#
loop_
_entity_poly.entity_id
_entity_poly.type
_entity_poly.pdbx_seq_one_letter_code
_entity_poly.pdbx_strand_id
1 'polypeptide(L)'
;MNITAKTFLLLAVTTSSASAGLLSYGICQSGCNGMAVACYSSAGFVFGTVTAGAGIPAAIVGCNTALGCCMASCVVAGLSPVP
;
A
#
# COMPACT_ATOMS: atom_id res chain seq x y z
N MET A 1 -32.59 15.92 -26.73
CA MET A 1 -31.54 15.23 -25.95
C MET A 1 -31.68 15.62 -24.50
N ASN A 2 -32.20 14.73 -23.66
CA ASN A 2 -32.54 15.01 -22.26
C ASN A 2 -31.31 15.37 -21.44
N ILE A 3 -31.50 16.20 -20.40
CA ILE A 3 -30.41 16.72 -19.55
C ILE A 3 -29.59 15.58 -18.94
N THR A 4 -30.24 14.46 -18.60
CA THR A 4 -29.63 13.21 -18.12
C THR A 4 -28.61 12.63 -19.11
N ALA A 5 -28.91 12.67 -20.42
CA ALA A 5 -28.02 12.14 -21.44
C ALA A 5 -26.77 13.02 -21.63
N LYS A 6 -26.90 14.35 -21.47
CA LYS A 6 -25.75 15.27 -21.51
C LYS A 6 -24.83 15.08 -20.30
N THR A 7 -25.40 14.91 -19.10
CA THR A 7 -24.61 14.65 -17.88
C THR A 7 -23.87 13.32 -17.96
N PHE A 8 -24.52 12.27 -18.49
CA PHE A 8 -23.87 10.97 -18.69
C PHE A 8 -22.72 11.05 -19.70
N LEU A 9 -22.93 11.79 -20.81
CA LEU A 9 -21.90 11.99 -21.82
C LEU A 9 -20.71 12.82 -21.30
N LEU A 10 -20.95 13.83 -20.46
CA LEU A 10 -19.88 14.57 -19.78
C LEU A 10 -19.06 13.67 -18.86
N LEU A 11 -19.72 12.80 -18.09
CA LEU A 11 -19.02 11.87 -17.19
C LEU A 11 -18.15 10.89 -17.98
N ALA A 12 -18.69 10.35 -19.08
CA ALA A 12 -17.99 9.41 -19.97
C ALA A 12 -16.79 10.05 -20.68
N VAL A 13 -16.82 11.35 -21.00
CA VAL A 13 -15.68 12.03 -21.66
C VAL A 13 -14.57 12.44 -20.68
N THR A 14 -14.88 12.52 -19.38
CA THR A 14 -13.91 12.90 -18.33
C THR A 14 -13.17 11.74 -17.69
N THR A 15 -13.48 10.48 -18.04
CA THR A 15 -12.74 9.32 -17.53
C THR A 15 -11.36 9.27 -18.17
N SER A 16 -10.38 9.90 -17.52
CA SER A 16 -8.98 9.75 -17.88
C SER A 16 -8.53 8.32 -17.60
N SER A 17 -7.99 7.64 -18.61
CA SER A 17 -7.40 6.30 -18.47
C SER A 17 -6.18 6.40 -17.54
N ALA A 18 -6.36 6.13 -16.25
CA ALA A 18 -5.24 6.01 -15.32
C ALA A 18 -4.58 4.64 -15.53
N SER A 19 -3.41 4.62 -16.18
CA SER A 19 -2.54 3.45 -16.24
C SER A 19 -1.87 3.23 -14.88
N ALA A 20 -2.65 2.73 -13.92
CA ALA A 20 -2.14 2.42 -12.60
C ALA A 20 -1.31 1.13 -12.63
N GLY A 21 -0.16 1.17 -11.96
CA GLY A 21 0.70 0.03 -11.68
C GLY A 21 0.17 -0.85 -10.56
N LEU A 22 -1.01 -1.46 -10.73
CA LEU A 22 -1.57 -2.32 -9.67
C LEU A 22 -0.68 -3.53 -9.37
N LEU A 23 -0.06 -4.11 -10.41
CA LEU A 23 0.87 -5.22 -10.25
C LEU A 23 2.13 -4.79 -9.48
N SER A 24 2.74 -3.67 -9.84
CA SER A 24 3.91 -3.11 -9.16
C SER A 24 3.60 -2.68 -7.72
N TYR A 25 2.41 -2.13 -7.47
CA TYR A 25 1.93 -1.83 -6.12
C TYR A 25 1.82 -3.11 -5.27
N GLY A 26 1.23 -4.18 -5.82
CA GLY A 26 1.12 -5.47 -5.14
C GLY A 26 2.48 -6.07 -4.79
N ILE A 27 3.42 -6.08 -5.74
CA ILE A 27 4.78 -6.57 -5.52
C ILE A 27 5.49 -5.77 -4.43
N CYS A 28 5.36 -4.44 -4.44
CA CYS A 28 5.92 -3.57 -3.41
C CYS A 28 5.36 -3.92 -2.02
N GLN A 29 4.04 -4.05 -1.88
CA GLN A 29 3.42 -4.44 -0.61
C GLN A 29 3.90 -5.81 -0.12
N SER A 30 3.99 -6.81 -1.01
CA SER A 30 4.52 -8.12 -0.66
C SER A 30 5.96 -8.04 -0.15
N GLY A 31 6.81 -7.23 -0.80
CA GLY A 31 8.17 -6.96 -0.35
C GLY A 31 8.23 -6.30 1.04
N CYS A 32 7.43 -5.26 1.28
CA CYS A 32 7.37 -4.58 2.58
C CYS A 32 6.91 -5.53 3.70
N ASN A 33 5.93 -6.40 3.44
CA ASN A 33 5.53 -7.42 4.41
C ASN A 33 6.64 -8.44 4.67
N GLY A 34 7.35 -8.89 3.63
CA GLY A 34 8.50 -9.79 3.77
C GLY A 34 9.61 -9.19 4.64
N MET A 35 9.91 -7.90 4.44
CA MET A 35 10.84 -7.15 5.28
C MET A 35 10.36 -7.08 6.74
N ALA A 36 9.08 -6.82 6.98
CA ALA A 36 8.52 -6.81 8.34
C ALA A 36 8.64 -8.18 9.02
N VAL A 37 8.36 -9.27 8.31
CA VAL A 37 8.55 -10.64 8.83
C VAL A 37 10.01 -10.90 9.19
N ALA A 38 10.96 -10.50 8.34
CA ALA A 38 12.39 -10.65 8.62
C ALA A 38 12.82 -9.83 9.85
N CYS A 39 12.35 -8.58 9.96
CA CYS A 39 12.64 -7.70 11.10
C CYS A 39 12.12 -8.30 12.42
N TYR A 40 10.85 -8.74 12.43
CA TYR A 40 10.26 -9.38 13.60
C TYR A 40 11.00 -10.68 13.98
N SER A 41 11.33 -11.51 13.00
CA SER A 41 12.07 -12.76 13.22
C SER A 41 13.46 -12.51 13.82
N SER A 42 14.17 -11.48 13.35
CA SER A 42 15.46 -11.07 13.93
C SER A 42 15.35 -10.58 15.38
N ALA A 43 14.18 -10.06 15.77
CA ALA A 43 13.87 -9.66 17.14
C ALA A 43 13.29 -10.82 17.99
N GLY A 44 13.11 -12.02 17.43
CA GLY A 44 12.56 -13.18 18.13
C GLY A 44 11.03 -13.20 18.24
N PHE A 45 10.33 -12.42 17.41
CA PHE A 45 8.86 -12.34 17.40
C PHE A 45 8.29 -12.85 16.08
N VAL A 46 7.02 -13.27 16.13
CA VAL A 46 6.25 -13.63 14.93
C VAL A 46 5.44 -12.41 14.49
N PHE A 47 5.49 -12.08 13.21
CA PHE A 47 4.74 -10.95 12.67
C PHE A 47 3.23 -11.12 12.89
N GLY A 48 2.57 -10.08 13.38
CA GLY A 48 1.13 -10.08 13.66
C GLY A 48 0.70 -10.68 15.01
N THR A 49 1.61 -11.22 15.81
CA THR A 49 1.27 -11.80 17.13
C THR A 49 1.46 -10.83 18.29
N VAL A 50 2.20 -9.73 18.06
CA VAL A 50 2.47 -8.71 19.07
C VAL A 50 1.32 -7.68 19.08
N THR A 51 0.65 -7.55 20.21
CA THR A 51 -0.44 -6.57 20.40
C THR A 51 0.13 -5.20 20.75
N ALA A 52 -0.42 -4.14 20.16
CA ALA A 52 -0.06 -2.75 20.48
C ALA A 52 -0.47 -2.38 21.91
N GLY A 53 0.46 -1.83 22.70
CA GLY A 53 0.21 -1.42 24.10
C GLY A 53 1.47 -0.91 24.81
N ALA A 54 1.32 -0.50 26.08
CA ALA A 54 2.40 0.11 26.88
C ALA A 54 3.65 -0.77 27.09
N GLY A 55 3.57 -2.07 26.77
CA GLY A 55 4.68 -3.02 26.86
C GLY A 55 5.23 -3.48 25.51
N ILE A 56 4.89 -2.81 24.40
CA ILE A 56 5.35 -3.26 23.09
C ILE A 56 6.89 -3.14 22.99
N PRO A 57 7.61 -4.17 22.47
CA PRO A 57 9.06 -4.10 22.37
C PRO A 57 9.47 -2.98 21.42
N ALA A 58 10.50 -2.20 21.80
CA ALA A 58 10.98 -1.08 20.99
C ALA A 58 11.41 -1.53 19.57
N ALA A 59 11.97 -2.74 19.44
CA ALA A 59 12.30 -3.33 18.14
C ALA A 59 11.06 -3.49 17.24
N ILE A 60 9.92 -3.89 17.81
CA ILE A 60 8.67 -4.09 17.08
C ILE A 60 8.05 -2.76 16.66
N VAL A 61 8.18 -1.72 17.49
CA VAL A 61 7.81 -0.36 17.08
C VAL A 61 8.62 0.04 15.84
N GLY A 62 9.95 -0.14 15.89
CA GLY A 62 10.83 0.13 14.76
C GLY A 62 10.47 -0.64 13.49
N CYS A 63 10.22 -1.96 13.60
CA CYS A 63 9.82 -2.80 12.46
C CYS A 63 8.50 -2.30 11.82
N ASN A 64 7.50 -1.96 12.63
CA ASN A 64 6.22 -1.44 12.12
C ASN A 64 6.34 -0.04 11.52
N THR A 65 7.16 0.83 12.10
CA THR A 65 7.44 2.15 11.53
C THR A 65 8.09 2.00 10.15
N ALA A 66 9.07 1.11 10.02
CA ALA A 66 9.72 0.83 8.74
C ALA A 66 8.74 0.22 7.71
N LEU A 67 7.89 -0.72 8.14
CA LEU A 67 6.79 -1.25 7.31
C LEU A 67 5.89 -0.12 6.80
N GLY A 68 5.45 0.78 7.69
CA GLY A 68 4.58 1.90 7.32
C GLY A 68 5.24 2.84 6.30
N CYS A 69 6.51 3.20 6.50
CA CYS A 69 7.27 4.00 5.54
C CYS A 69 7.42 3.29 4.18
N CYS A 70 7.71 1.99 4.19
CA CYS A 70 7.81 1.18 2.99
C CYS A 70 6.46 1.16 2.23
N MET A 71 5.36 0.90 2.94
CA MET A 71 4.01 0.89 2.36
C MET A 71 3.61 2.23 1.77
N ALA A 72 3.95 3.34 2.42
CA ALA A 72 3.70 4.68 1.89
C ALA A 72 4.44 4.92 0.57
N SER A 73 5.66 4.39 0.42
CA SER A 73 6.42 4.49 -0.82
C SER A 73 5.84 3.67 -1.98
N CYS A 74 5.07 2.61 -1.69
CA CYS A 74 4.41 1.80 -2.71
C CYS A 74 3.42 2.60 -3.56
N VAL A 75 2.89 3.71 -3.04
CA VAL A 75 2.05 4.64 -3.81
C VAL A 75 2.73 5.05 -5.11
N VAL A 76 4.04 5.33 -5.10
CA VAL A 76 4.80 5.67 -6.32
C VAL A 76 4.78 4.51 -7.33
N ALA A 77 4.90 3.27 -6.86
CA ALA A 77 4.82 2.09 -7.72
C ALA A 77 3.42 1.89 -8.31
N GLY A 78 2.38 2.29 -7.60
CA GLY A 78 0.98 2.27 -8.07
C GLY A 78 0.63 3.38 -9.05
N LEU A 79 1.24 4.55 -8.92
CA LEU A 79 1.09 5.67 -9.86
C LEU A 79 1.99 5.53 -11.11
N SER A 80 2.95 4.61 -11.09
CA SER A 80 3.83 4.37 -12.23
C SER A 80 3.09 3.56 -13.31
N PRO A 81 3.08 4.01 -14.58
CA PRO A 81 2.56 3.23 -15.68
C PRO A 81 3.33 1.93 -15.84
N VAL A 82 2.62 0.80 -15.86
CA VAL A 82 3.17 -0.50 -16.27
C VAL A 82 2.78 -0.75 -17.73
N PRO A 83 3.73 -1.21 -18.58
CA PRO A 83 3.49 -1.46 -20.01
C PRO A 83 2.52 -2.62 -20.25
#